data_AF-A0A6A6NVE0-F1
#
_entry.id   AF-A0A6A6NVE0-F1
#
_cell.length_a   1.000
_cell.length_b   1.000
_cell.length_c   1.000
_cell.angle_alpha   90.00
_cell.angle_beta   90.00
_cell.angle_gamma   90.00
#
_symmetry.space_group_name_H-M   'P 1'
#
loop_
_entity.id
_entity.type
_entity.pdbx_description
1 polymer ?
#
loop_
_entity_poly.entity_id
_entity_poly.type
_entity_poly.pdbx_seq_one_letter_code
_entity_poly.pdbx_strand_id
1 'polypeptide(L)'
;MEKIYHHADFTIIASGSPNASYGLPGVRGTPRIPLSHAKFGGTTFAPFETLSSELSRSVWSTRGWTLQEDLLSRRRLVFGKSQVFFGCRRLTLSENTRDFLTIEEPGMKRRGPGYLNKLNNAISSHE
;
A
#
# COMPACT_ATOMS: atom_id res chain seq x y z
N MET A 1 15.35 -12.72 -13.22
CA MET A 1 14.33 -11.81 -12.65
C MET A 1 14.38 -11.76 -11.13
N GLU A 2 14.56 -12.87 -10.41
CA GLU A 2 14.65 -12.88 -8.93
C GLU A 2 15.63 -11.85 -8.35
N LYS A 3 16.88 -11.82 -8.86
CA LYS A 3 17.89 -10.85 -8.38
C LYS A 3 17.43 -9.39 -8.52
N ILE A 4 16.62 -9.07 -9.52
CA ILE A 4 16.15 -7.70 -9.74
C ILE A 4 15.17 -7.33 -8.62
N TYR A 5 14.09 -8.10 -8.43
CA TYR A 5 13.09 -7.79 -7.41
C TYR A 5 13.63 -7.90 -5.98
N HIS A 6 14.50 -8.89 -5.73
CA HIS A 6 15.08 -9.06 -4.41
C HIS A 6 16.04 -7.92 -4.03
N HIS A 7 16.85 -7.42 -4.98
CA HIS A 7 17.82 -6.36 -4.72
C HIS A 7 17.30 -4.94 -4.99
N ALA A 8 16.13 -4.78 -5.61
CA ALA A 8 15.48 -3.48 -5.73
C ALA A 8 15.24 -2.85 -4.34
N ASP A 9 15.33 -1.52 -4.26
CA ASP A 9 14.96 -0.78 -3.06
C ASP A 9 13.46 -0.83 -2.83
N PHE A 10 12.69 -0.75 -3.92
CA PHE A 10 11.27 -0.98 -4.00
C PHE A 10 10.86 -1.35 -5.43
N THR A 11 9.79 -2.13 -5.55
CA THR A 11 9.11 -2.40 -6.81
C THR A 11 7.87 -1.54 -6.92
N ILE A 12 7.70 -0.83 -8.03
CA ILE A 12 6.49 -0.05 -8.31
C ILE A 12 5.49 -0.95 -9.02
N ILE A 13 4.27 -1.04 -8.48
CA ILE A 13 3.17 -1.81 -9.06
C ILE A 13 2.04 -0.87 -9.44
N ALA A 14 1.60 -0.95 -10.69
CA ALA A 14 0.51 -0.13 -11.25
C ALA A 14 -0.83 -0.89 -11.21
N SER A 15 -1.32 -1.25 -10.01
CA SER A 15 -2.55 -2.06 -9.88
C SER A 15 -3.81 -1.33 -10.31
N GLY A 16 -3.84 -0.01 -10.12
CA GLY A 16 -4.95 0.86 -10.50
C GLY A 16 -4.99 1.22 -12.00
N SER A 17 -4.02 0.76 -12.79
CA SER A 17 -3.89 1.08 -14.20
C SER A 17 -4.38 -0.09 -15.07
N PRO A 18 -5.33 0.12 -16.00
CA PRO A 18 -5.82 -0.95 -16.88
C PRO A 18 -4.75 -1.38 -17.91
N ASN A 19 -3.86 -0.48 -18.31
CA ASN A 19 -2.80 -0.74 -19.28
C ASN A 19 -1.62 0.23 -19.08
N ALA A 20 -0.54 0.02 -19.83
CA ALA A 20 0.71 0.78 -19.70
C ALA A 20 0.58 2.25 -20.10
N SER A 21 -0.39 2.61 -20.92
CA SER A 21 -0.59 3.99 -21.42
C SER A 21 -1.44 4.85 -20.48
N TYR A 22 -2.05 4.27 -19.43
CA TYR A 22 -2.94 4.99 -18.51
C TYR A 22 -2.18 5.92 -17.54
N GLY A 23 -0.92 5.58 -17.21
CA GLY A 23 -0.13 6.25 -16.17
C GLY A 23 -0.51 5.81 -14.76
N LEU A 24 0.20 6.34 -13.75
CA LEU A 24 0.00 5.97 -12.35
C LEU A 24 -1.03 6.89 -11.67
N PRO A 25 -2.11 6.37 -11.08
CA PRO A 25 -3.10 7.21 -10.38
C PRO A 25 -2.47 8.13 -9.32
N GLY A 26 -2.70 9.44 -9.46
CA GLY A 26 -2.15 10.50 -8.61
C GLY A 26 -0.80 11.06 -9.07
N VAL A 27 -0.30 10.64 -10.24
CA VAL A 27 0.98 11.10 -10.79
C VAL A 27 0.75 11.79 -12.13
N ARG A 28 1.37 12.97 -12.33
CA ARG A 28 1.41 13.72 -13.60
C ARG A 28 0.05 13.86 -14.32
N GLY A 29 -1.02 14.09 -13.55
CA GLY A 29 -2.36 14.35 -14.09
C GLY A 29 -3.22 13.11 -14.32
N THR A 30 -2.73 11.88 -14.05
CA THR A 30 -3.60 10.69 -14.00
C THR A 30 -4.46 10.77 -12.73
N PRO A 31 -5.80 10.95 -12.84
CA PRO A 31 -6.65 11.12 -11.67
C PRO A 31 -6.82 9.81 -10.89
N ARG A 32 -7.06 9.94 -9.58
CA ARG A 32 -7.47 8.81 -8.73
C ARG A 32 -8.99 8.72 -8.67
N ILE A 33 -9.51 7.52 -8.44
CA ILE A 33 -10.93 7.31 -8.12
C ILE A 33 -11.15 7.75 -6.66
N PRO A 34 -11.99 8.77 -6.39
CA PRO A 34 -12.23 9.22 -5.03
C PRO A 34 -12.84 8.12 -4.15
N LEU A 35 -12.41 8.03 -2.89
CA LEU A 35 -13.07 7.18 -1.91
C LEU A 35 -14.37 7.85 -1.46
N SER A 36 -15.49 7.14 -1.57
CA SER A 36 -16.80 7.63 -1.14
C SER A 36 -16.94 7.55 0.38
N HIS A 37 -17.16 8.68 1.05
CA HIS A 37 -17.43 8.71 2.49
C HIS A 37 -18.93 8.68 2.78
N ALA A 38 -19.34 7.99 3.84
CA ALA A 38 -20.72 7.98 4.32
C ALA A 38 -20.84 8.82 5.60
N LYS A 39 -21.89 9.63 5.73
CA LYS A 39 -22.19 10.37 6.95
C LYS A 39 -23.41 9.78 7.64
N PHE A 40 -23.28 9.44 8.91
CA PHE A 40 -24.39 8.92 9.72
C PHE A 40 -24.25 9.41 11.16
N GLY A 41 -25.30 10.04 11.69
CA GLY A 41 -25.32 10.52 13.08
C GLY A 41 -24.17 11.48 13.45
N GLY A 42 -23.77 12.37 12.54
CA GLY A 42 -22.64 13.29 12.76
C GLY A 42 -21.24 12.65 12.63
N THR A 43 -21.15 11.33 12.43
CA THR A 43 -19.89 10.61 12.20
C THR A 43 -19.66 10.43 10.70
N THR A 44 -18.41 10.59 10.25
CA THR A 44 -18.00 10.32 8.86
C THR A 44 -17.26 8.99 8.79
N PHE A 45 -17.76 8.08 7.98
CA PHE A 45 -17.16 6.78 7.70
C PHE A 45 -16.40 6.83 6.38
N ALA A 46 -15.17 6.33 6.39
CA ALA A 46 -14.35 6.17 5.19
C ALA A 46 -14.29 4.70 4.79
N PRO A 47 -14.25 4.38 3.49
CA PRO A 47 -14.00 3.02 3.04
C PRO A 47 -12.60 2.60 3.47
N PHE A 48 -12.50 1.40 4.01
CA PHE A 48 -11.24 0.74 4.26
C PHE A 48 -10.97 -0.25 3.14
N GLU A 49 -9.87 -0.04 2.42
CA GLU A 49 -9.44 -0.89 1.31
C GLU A 49 -8.08 -1.47 1.68
N THR A 50 -7.91 -2.79 1.55
CA THR A 50 -6.64 -3.46 1.84
C THR A 50 -5.80 -3.58 0.58
N LEU A 51 -4.47 -3.70 0.75
CA LEU A 51 -3.60 -4.00 -0.39
C LEU A 51 -3.99 -5.32 -1.08
N SER A 52 -4.35 -6.34 -0.30
CA SER A 52 -4.74 -7.64 -0.85
C SER A 52 -6.00 -7.55 -1.72
N SER A 53 -7.00 -6.78 -1.31
CA SER A 53 -8.25 -6.58 -2.05
C SER A 53 -8.09 -5.69 -3.28
N GLU A 54 -7.17 -4.73 -3.24
CA GLU A 54 -6.77 -3.94 -4.42
C GLU A 54 -6.06 -4.82 -5.46
N LEU A 55 -5.06 -5.60 -5.04
CA LEU A 55 -4.28 -6.44 -5.96
C LEU A 55 -5.14 -7.55 -6.57
N SER A 56 -5.98 -8.24 -5.78
CA SER A 56 -6.79 -9.36 -6.29
C SER A 56 -7.76 -8.95 -7.40
N ARG A 57 -8.26 -7.70 -7.37
CA ARG A 57 -9.18 -7.14 -8.37
C ARG A 57 -8.50 -6.44 -9.54
N SER A 58 -7.16 -6.40 -9.57
CA SER A 58 -6.40 -5.67 -10.59
C SER A 58 -6.17 -6.49 -11.86
N VAL A 59 -6.02 -5.82 -13.00
CA VAL A 59 -5.53 -6.48 -14.24
C VAL A 59 -4.09 -6.94 -14.08
N TRP A 60 -3.35 -6.37 -13.13
CA TRP A 60 -1.99 -6.78 -12.82
C TRP A 60 -1.96 -8.22 -12.26
N SER A 61 -2.91 -8.62 -11.41
CA SER A 61 -2.90 -9.97 -10.80
C SER A 61 -3.20 -11.10 -11.80
N THR A 62 -3.72 -10.80 -12.99
CA THR A 62 -4.04 -11.82 -14.00
C THR A 62 -2.84 -12.22 -14.88
N ARG A 63 -1.70 -11.54 -14.73
CA ARG A 63 -0.50 -11.76 -15.54
C ARG A 63 0.42 -12.77 -14.88
N GLY A 64 0.87 -13.80 -15.61
CA GLY A 64 1.65 -14.90 -15.02
C GLY A 64 2.96 -14.49 -14.31
N TRP A 65 3.54 -13.34 -14.66
CA TRP A 65 4.80 -12.87 -14.08
C TRP A 65 4.65 -12.02 -12.81
N THR A 66 3.44 -11.62 -12.42
CA THR A 66 3.23 -10.72 -11.27
C THR A 66 3.37 -11.41 -9.92
N LEU A 67 3.30 -12.74 -9.90
CA LEU A 67 3.68 -13.52 -8.72
C LEU A 67 5.15 -13.28 -8.32
N GLN A 68 6.05 -13.16 -9.30
CA GLN A 68 7.47 -12.86 -9.04
C GLN A 68 7.66 -11.43 -8.52
N GLU A 69 6.91 -10.48 -9.08
CA GLU A 69 6.90 -9.09 -8.62
C GLU A 69 6.40 -8.97 -7.17
N ASP A 70 5.36 -9.72 -6.81
CA ASP A 70 4.81 -9.73 -5.45
C ASP A 70 5.78 -10.36 -4.44
N LEU A 71 6.11 -11.63 -4.67
CA LEU A 71 6.77 -12.48 -3.67
C LEU A 71 8.24 -12.13 -3.47
N LEU A 72 8.94 -11.75 -4.54
CA LEU A 72 10.40 -11.56 -4.49
C LEU A 72 10.79 -10.15 -4.07
N SER A 73 9.87 -9.19 -4.17
CA SER A 73 10.11 -7.80 -3.78
C SER A 73 10.14 -7.64 -2.26
N ARG A 74 11.22 -7.11 -1.71
CA ARG A 74 11.33 -6.83 -0.26
C ARG A 74 10.41 -5.69 0.17
N ARG A 75 10.20 -4.71 -0.71
CA ARG A 75 9.35 -3.53 -0.52
C ARG A 75 8.62 -3.22 -1.82
N ARG A 76 7.36 -2.79 -1.70
CA ARG A 76 6.48 -2.53 -2.84
C ARG A 76 5.75 -1.22 -2.62
N LEU A 77 5.69 -0.40 -3.66
CA LEU A 77 4.85 0.78 -3.72
C LEU A 77 3.76 0.53 -4.77
N VAL A 78 2.53 0.37 -4.33
CA VAL A 78 1.42 -0.04 -5.18
C VAL A 78 0.50 1.15 -5.40
N PHE A 79 0.46 1.61 -6.64
CA PHE A 79 -0.45 2.66 -7.09
C PHE A 79 -1.79 2.04 -7.45
N GLY A 80 -2.69 2.01 -6.46
CA GLY A 80 -4.05 1.56 -6.63
C GLY A 80 -4.94 2.61 -7.28
N LYS A 81 -6.20 2.26 -7.51
CA LYS A 81 -7.17 3.17 -8.14
C LYS A 81 -7.41 4.44 -7.34
N SER A 82 -7.48 4.31 -6.01
CA SER A 82 -7.91 5.37 -5.11
C SER A 82 -6.82 5.89 -4.19
N GLN A 83 -5.79 5.09 -3.93
CA GLN A 83 -4.73 5.42 -3.00
C GLN A 83 -3.45 4.64 -3.31
N VAL A 84 -2.35 5.06 -2.69
CA VAL A 84 -1.09 4.33 -2.72
C VAL A 84 -0.96 3.45 -1.48
N PHE A 85 -0.43 2.25 -1.68
CA PHE A 85 -0.10 1.31 -0.62
C PHE A 85 1.40 1.09 -0.58
N PHE A 86 1.93 0.93 0.63
CA PHE A 86 3.28 0.46 0.85
C PHE A 86 3.23 -0.92 1.51
N GLY A 87 3.92 -1.89 0.92
CA GLY A 87 4.05 -3.23 1.48
C GLY A 87 5.50 -3.61 1.70
N CYS A 88 5.80 -4.24 2.83
CA CYS A 88 7.05 -4.98 3.04
C CYS A 88 6.78 -6.26 3.85
N ARG A 89 7.82 -7.07 4.09
CA ARG A 89 7.69 -8.34 4.83
C ARG A 89 7.16 -8.20 6.27
N ARG A 90 7.12 -7.00 6.84
CA ARG A 90 6.71 -6.77 8.23
C ARG A 90 5.33 -6.13 8.37
N LEU A 91 4.94 -5.30 7.41
CA LEU A 91 3.76 -4.45 7.51
C LEU A 91 3.29 -4.01 6.15
N THR A 92 1.99 -3.70 6.10
CA THR A 92 1.34 -3.01 4.99
C THR A 92 0.74 -1.71 5.49
N LEU A 93 0.94 -0.64 4.73
CA LEU A 93 0.37 0.68 4.95
C LEU A 93 -0.47 1.08 3.75
N SER A 94 -1.52 1.86 4.01
CA SER A 94 -2.28 2.56 2.99
C SER A 94 -2.28 4.06 3.32
N GLU A 95 -2.39 4.89 2.30
CA GLU A 95 -2.39 6.36 2.47
C GLU A 95 -3.52 6.83 3.41
N ASN A 96 -4.67 6.15 3.39
CA ASN A 96 -5.83 6.48 4.21
C ASN A 96 -5.83 5.88 5.62
N THR A 97 -4.90 4.97 5.94
CA THR A 97 -4.87 4.28 7.24
C THR A 97 -3.57 4.60 7.96
N ARG A 98 -3.66 5.25 9.13
CA ARG A 98 -2.50 5.46 10.03
C ARG A 98 -2.20 4.25 10.93
N ASP A 99 -3.10 3.27 10.94
CA ASP A 99 -2.94 2.01 11.66
C ASP A 99 -2.15 0.99 10.84
N PHE A 100 -1.11 0.44 11.49
CA PHE A 100 -0.26 -0.60 10.93
C PHE A 100 -1.01 -1.92 10.94
N LEU A 101 -1.29 -2.48 9.77
CA LEU A 101 -1.58 -3.91 9.66
C LEU A 101 -0.24 -4.64 9.63
N THR A 102 0.20 -5.12 10.80
CA THR A 102 1.31 -6.07 10.86
C THR A 102 0.86 -7.38 10.22
N ILE A 103 1.69 -7.94 9.35
CA ILE A 103 1.51 -9.32 8.90
C ILE A 103 1.82 -10.17 10.13
N GLU A 104 0.79 -10.75 10.77
CA GLU A 104 0.99 -11.62 11.93
C GLU A 104 1.64 -12.93 11.45
N GLU A 105 2.94 -13.06 11.68
CA GLU A 105 3.60 -14.37 11.74
C GLU A 105 3.00 -15.14 12.95
N PRO A 106 2.61 -16.42 12.81
CA PRO A 106 2.06 -17.18 13.92
C PRO A 106 3.05 -17.20 15.10
N GLY A 107 2.71 -16.51 16.20
CA GLY A 107 3.49 -16.50 17.44
C GLY A 107 4.15 -15.17 17.86
N MET A 108 3.99 -14.08 17.10
CA MET A 108 4.59 -12.78 17.48
C MET A 108 3.61 -11.92 18.31
N LYS A 109 3.94 -11.64 19.58
CA LYS A 109 3.11 -10.81 20.49
C LYS A 109 2.90 -9.40 19.93
N ARG A 110 1.64 -8.94 19.97
CA ARG A 110 1.19 -7.57 19.65
C ARG A 110 2.16 -6.54 20.24
N ARG A 111 2.93 -5.83 19.41
CA ARG A 111 3.65 -4.64 19.84
C ARG A 111 2.72 -3.45 19.61
N GLY A 112 2.24 -2.86 20.71
CA GLY A 112 1.43 -1.65 20.69
C GLY A 112 2.15 -0.44 20.05
N PRO A 113 1.49 0.73 20.00
CA PRO A 113 1.83 1.87 19.13
C PRO A 113 3.15 2.61 19.43
N GLY A 114 4.08 2.02 20.19
CA GLY A 114 5.34 2.64 20.62
C GLY A 114 6.31 3.02 19.49
N TYR A 115 6.10 2.56 18.25
CA TYR A 115 6.89 3.00 17.10
C TYR A 115 6.48 4.38 16.56
N LEU A 116 5.21 4.78 16.71
CA LEU A 116 4.72 6.10 16.28
C LEU A 116 5.29 7.23 17.12
N ASN A 117 5.47 7.01 18.42
CA ASN A 117 6.11 8.00 19.29
C ASN A 117 7.57 8.25 18.87
N LYS A 118 8.27 7.24 18.32
CA LYS A 118 9.64 7.45 17.82
C LYS A 118 9.68 8.20 16.50
N LEU A 119 8.72 7.98 15.60
CA LEU A 119 8.66 8.70 14.31
C LEU A 119 8.18 10.14 14.48
N ASN A 120 7.16 10.38 15.31
CA ASN A 120 6.71 11.75 15.60
C ASN A 120 7.77 12.56 16.36
N ASN A 121 8.50 11.95 17.29
CA ASN A 121 9.60 12.63 17.98
C ASN A 121 10.80 12.91 17.07
N ALA A 122 11.06 12.06 16.06
CA ALA A 122 12.13 12.28 15.08
C ALA A 122 11.80 13.40 14.07
N ILE A 123 10.52 13.65 13.82
CA ILE A 123 10.06 14.74 12.95
C ILE A 123 10.02 16.06 13.74
N SER A 124 9.64 16.01 15.03
CA SER A 124 9.61 17.20 15.90
C SER A 124 10.98 17.68 16.40
N SER A 125 12.05 16.90 16.23
CA SER A 125 13.41 17.29 16.66
C SER A 125 14.22 17.99 15.55
N HIS A 126 13.58 18.33 14.43
CA HIS A 126 14.17 19.04 13.29
C HIS A 126 13.46 20.37 12.96
N GLU A 127 12.61 20.85 13.87
CA GLU A 127 12.20 22.26 14.00
C GLU A 127 12.84 22.87 15.25
#